data_AF-A0A7M4DKP9-F1
#
_entry.id   AF-A0A7M4DKP9-F1
#
_cell.length_a   1.000
_cell.length_b   1.000
_cell.length_c   1.000
_cell.angle_alpha   90.00
_cell.angle_beta   90.00
_cell.angle_gamma   90.00
#
_symmetry.space_group_name_H-M   'P 1'
#
loop_
_entity.id
_entity.type
_entity.pdbx_description
1 polymer ?
#
loop_
_entity_poly.entity_id
_entity_poly.type
_entity_poly.pdbx_seq_one_letter_code
_entity_poly.pdbx_strand_id
1 'polypeptide(L)'
;MLTDRREALTRRRVQTVDRLQALLAELLPGQAKRDITTGQAKTMLASVRPRDIAGKTRRRIAAEELAELVAVEAKIKKSTVELKTIVVARGSRLMDLHGVGPVVAARVLADAGDVTRFADRNRFASWTGTAPLDASSGEQNRHRLSRAGNRRMNHMIHIAAISEIRLNTDGRVYYRRKRAEGKKPLEAIRCLKRRISDAIYRQLLEDAQRAAVEDVGTGPGGHCRASQESSAVDLPLHIDTSDQPLPGPADKTLRQTG
;
A
#
# COMPACT_ATOMS: atom_id res chain seq x y z
N MET A 1 5.62 -7.82 8.18
CA MET A 1 5.78 -9.27 8.48
C MET A 1 5.03 -10.18 7.50
N LEU A 2 3.69 -10.25 7.46
CA LEU A 2 2.98 -11.15 6.53
C LEU A 2 3.06 -10.72 5.05
N THR A 3 2.96 -9.43 4.77
CA THR A 3 3.14 -8.87 3.41
C THR A 3 4.54 -9.14 2.86
N ASP A 4 5.58 -8.95 3.68
CA ASP A 4 6.98 -9.23 3.31
C ASP A 4 7.23 -10.72 3.09
N ARG A 5 6.66 -11.59 3.93
CA ARG A 5 6.70 -13.05 3.74
C ARG A 5 6.08 -13.46 2.41
N ARG A 6 4.92 -12.90 2.05
CA ARG A 6 4.26 -13.17 0.76
C ARG A 6 5.11 -12.67 -0.42
N GLU A 7 5.78 -11.54 -0.27
CA GLU A 7 6.71 -10.99 -1.27
C GLU A 7 7.90 -11.95 -1.49
N ALA A 8 8.49 -12.46 -0.42
CA ALA A 8 9.55 -13.48 -0.49
C ALA A 8 9.09 -14.77 -1.17
N LEU A 9 7.88 -15.25 -0.84
CA LEU A 9 7.29 -16.41 -1.53
C LEU A 9 7.07 -16.15 -3.02
N THR A 10 6.67 -14.94 -3.40
CA THR A 10 6.50 -14.56 -4.82
C THR A 10 7.83 -14.59 -5.56
N ARG A 11 8.91 -14.08 -4.96
CA ARG A 11 10.26 -14.19 -5.53
C ARG A 11 10.70 -15.64 -5.69
N ARG A 12 10.50 -16.48 -4.67
CA ARG A 12 10.80 -17.92 -4.72
C ARG A 12 10.02 -18.61 -5.84
N ARG A 13 8.74 -18.27 -6.02
CA ARG A 13 7.91 -18.79 -7.12
C ARG A 13 8.54 -18.48 -8.47
N VAL A 14 8.97 -17.24 -8.70
CA VAL A 14 9.62 -16.84 -9.97
C VAL A 14 10.89 -17.67 -10.20
N GLN A 15 11.77 -17.75 -9.20
CA GLN A 15 13.01 -18.55 -9.30
C GLN A 15 12.74 -20.03 -9.60
N THR A 16 11.72 -20.64 -8.97
CA THR A 16 11.32 -22.02 -9.25
C THR A 16 10.75 -22.18 -10.66
N VAL A 17 9.95 -21.23 -11.14
CA VAL A 17 9.45 -21.25 -12.52
C VAL A 17 10.60 -21.16 -13.53
N ASP A 18 11.55 -20.25 -13.31
CA ASP A 18 12.69 -20.05 -14.21
C ASP A 18 13.58 -21.31 -14.27
N ARG A 19 13.87 -21.92 -13.11
CA ARG A 19 14.59 -23.20 -13.03
C ARG A 19 13.86 -24.33 -13.74
N LEU A 20 12.55 -24.45 -13.52
CA LEU A 20 11.71 -25.45 -14.18
C LEU A 20 11.66 -25.24 -15.70
N GLN A 21 11.56 -24.00 -16.17
CA GLN A 21 11.57 -23.67 -17.59
C GLN A 21 12.89 -24.05 -18.25
N ALA A 22 14.03 -23.77 -17.61
CA ALA A 22 15.35 -24.17 -18.11
C ALA A 22 15.44 -25.70 -18.27
N LEU A 23 15.05 -26.46 -17.26
CA LEU A 23 15.06 -27.93 -17.32
C LEU A 23 14.10 -28.47 -18.39
N LEU A 24 12.92 -27.89 -18.55
CA LEU A 24 11.98 -28.28 -19.59
C LEU A 24 12.50 -27.97 -20.99
N ALA A 25 13.24 -26.87 -21.17
CA ALA A 25 13.85 -26.53 -22.46
C ALA A 25 14.93 -27.54 -22.87
N GLU A 26 15.70 -28.07 -21.92
CA GLU A 26 16.69 -29.14 -22.16
C GLU A 26 16.02 -30.49 -22.46
N LEU A 27 14.90 -30.80 -21.79
CA LEU A 27 14.17 -32.06 -21.97
C LEU A 27 13.29 -32.08 -23.23
N LEU A 28 12.79 -30.92 -23.66
CA LEU A 28 11.86 -30.75 -24.77
C LEU A 28 12.29 -29.57 -25.67
N PRO A 29 13.38 -29.74 -26.45
CA PRO A 29 13.86 -28.69 -27.34
C PRO A 29 12.76 -28.29 -28.34
N GLY A 30 12.57 -26.98 -28.53
CA GLY A 30 11.55 -26.43 -29.42
C GLY A 30 10.13 -26.32 -28.84
N GLN A 31 9.87 -26.85 -27.64
CA GLN A 31 8.56 -26.72 -26.97
C GLN A 31 8.55 -25.70 -25.82
N ALA A 32 9.59 -24.89 -25.71
CA ALA A 32 9.71 -23.87 -24.67
C ALA A 32 8.60 -22.81 -24.79
N LYS A 33 7.85 -22.62 -23.71
CA LYS A 33 6.84 -21.56 -23.59
C LYS A 33 7.36 -20.44 -22.69
N ARG A 34 7.16 -19.19 -23.10
CA ARG A 34 7.52 -18.00 -22.31
C ARG A 34 6.79 -17.95 -20.98
N ASP A 35 5.49 -18.24 -20.99
CA ASP A 35 4.65 -18.26 -19.79
C ASP A 35 4.10 -19.68 -19.59
N ILE A 36 4.70 -20.43 -18.66
CA ILE A 36 4.25 -21.78 -18.33
C ILE A 36 3.45 -21.78 -17.03
N THR A 37 2.26 -22.36 -17.06
CA THR A 37 1.48 -22.61 -15.84
C THR A 37 1.91 -23.91 -15.18
N THR A 38 1.69 -24.04 -13.87
CA THR A 38 1.97 -25.27 -13.11
C THR A 38 1.30 -26.51 -13.74
N GLY A 39 0.06 -26.35 -14.24
CA GLY A 39 -0.64 -27.41 -14.95
C GLY A 39 0.01 -27.76 -16.29
N GLN A 40 0.42 -26.78 -17.08
CA GLN A 40 1.13 -27.02 -18.34
C GLN A 40 2.48 -27.69 -18.11
N ALA A 41 3.24 -27.25 -17.10
CA ALA A 41 4.52 -27.86 -16.72
C ALA A 41 4.34 -29.32 -16.31
N LYS A 42 3.29 -29.62 -15.54
CA LYS A 42 2.91 -31.00 -15.18
C LYS A 42 2.64 -31.85 -16.42
N THR A 43 1.85 -31.34 -17.37
CA THR A 43 1.54 -32.06 -18.62
C THR A 43 2.78 -32.30 -19.47
N MET A 44 3.64 -31.28 -19.62
CA MET A 44 4.90 -31.41 -20.36
C MET A 44 5.83 -32.43 -19.72
N LEU A 45 6.03 -32.37 -18.40
CA LEU A 45 6.90 -33.32 -17.69
C LEU A 45 6.36 -34.76 -17.74
N ALA A 46 5.03 -34.92 -17.84
CA ALA A 46 4.38 -36.21 -17.98
C ALA A 46 4.59 -36.84 -19.36
N SER A 47 4.82 -36.08 -20.42
CA SER A 47 5.10 -36.60 -21.77
C SER A 47 6.55 -37.04 -21.96
N VAL A 48 7.50 -36.48 -21.20
CA VAL A 48 8.93 -36.81 -21.36
C VAL A 48 9.25 -38.22 -20.86
N ARG A 49 9.95 -39.03 -21.67
CA ARG A 49 10.49 -40.35 -21.27
C ARG A 49 11.95 -40.49 -21.71
N PRO A 50 12.91 -39.89 -20.97
CA PRO A 50 14.32 -39.96 -21.33
C PRO A 50 14.88 -41.36 -21.14
N ARG A 51 15.75 -41.79 -22.05
CA ARG A 51 16.40 -43.12 -22.00
C ARG A 51 17.76 -43.07 -21.31
N ASP A 52 18.48 -41.96 -21.48
CA ASP A 52 19.81 -41.72 -20.93
C ASP A 52 19.79 -41.27 -19.45
N ILE A 53 20.92 -41.45 -18.77
CA ILE A 53 21.07 -41.13 -17.34
C ILE A 53 20.89 -39.63 -17.08
N ALA A 54 21.43 -38.78 -17.96
CA ALA A 54 21.38 -37.34 -17.80
C ALA A 54 19.93 -36.82 -17.94
N GLY A 55 19.19 -37.29 -18.95
CA GLY A 55 17.77 -36.99 -19.14
C GLY A 55 16.91 -37.48 -17.98
N LYS A 56 17.14 -38.71 -17.49
CA LYS A 56 16.44 -39.24 -16.29
C LYS A 56 16.69 -38.36 -15.07
N THR A 57 17.92 -37.90 -14.87
CA THR A 57 18.31 -37.01 -13.77
C THR A 57 17.63 -35.65 -13.89
N ARG A 58 17.69 -35.01 -15.05
CA ARG A 58 17.00 -33.72 -15.31
C ARG A 58 15.51 -33.81 -15.06
N ARG A 59 14.88 -34.89 -15.50
CA ARG A 59 13.46 -35.12 -15.29
C ARG A 59 13.11 -35.24 -13.81
N ARG A 60 13.94 -35.92 -13.01
CA ARG A 60 13.77 -36.00 -11.55
C ARG A 60 13.86 -34.62 -10.91
N ILE A 61 14.89 -33.83 -11.24
CA ILE A 61 15.05 -32.47 -10.72
C ILE A 61 13.85 -31.60 -11.12
N ALA A 62 13.39 -31.68 -12.37
CA ALA A 62 12.20 -30.95 -12.83
C ALA A 62 10.93 -31.35 -12.06
N ALA A 63 10.80 -32.62 -11.64
CA ALA A 63 9.70 -33.07 -10.80
C ALA A 63 9.77 -32.48 -9.38
N GLU A 64 10.97 -32.36 -8.81
CA GLU A 64 11.21 -31.72 -7.51
C GLU A 64 10.88 -30.22 -7.57
N GLU A 65 11.34 -29.51 -8.60
CA GLU A 65 11.02 -28.09 -8.82
C GLU A 65 9.51 -27.88 -9.03
N LEU A 66 8.84 -28.78 -9.76
CA LEU A 66 7.38 -28.73 -9.93
C LEU A 66 6.64 -28.92 -8.59
N ALA A 67 7.09 -29.86 -7.75
CA ALA A 67 6.53 -30.06 -6.42
C ALA A 67 6.74 -28.83 -5.52
N GLU A 68 7.94 -28.22 -5.58
CA GLU A 68 8.24 -26.97 -4.89
C GLU A 68 7.32 -25.84 -5.36
N LEU A 69 7.11 -25.71 -6.68
CA LEU A 69 6.24 -24.68 -7.27
C LEU A 69 4.81 -24.79 -6.72
N VAL A 70 4.23 -25.99 -6.71
CA VAL A 70 2.89 -26.26 -6.17
C VAL A 70 2.82 -25.85 -4.70
N ALA A 71 3.81 -26.22 -3.89
CA ALA A 71 3.85 -25.89 -2.47
C ALA A 71 3.98 -24.38 -2.22
N VAL A 72 4.79 -23.68 -3.00
CA VAL A 72 4.96 -22.21 -2.89
C VAL A 72 3.69 -21.49 -3.32
N GLU A 73 3.03 -21.91 -4.40
CA GLU A 73 1.76 -21.34 -4.84
C GLU A 73 0.65 -21.50 -3.79
N ALA A 74 0.56 -22.67 -3.16
CA ALA A 74 -0.36 -22.91 -2.05
C ALA A 74 -0.10 -21.97 -0.87
N LYS A 75 1.17 -21.75 -0.51
CA LYS A 75 1.56 -20.80 0.56
C LYS A 75 1.20 -19.35 0.19
N ILE A 76 1.43 -18.93 -1.06
CA ILE A 76 1.04 -17.58 -1.53
C ILE A 76 -0.48 -17.39 -1.44
N LYS A 77 -1.26 -18.40 -1.87
CA LYS A 77 -2.73 -18.36 -1.79
C LYS A 77 -3.19 -18.25 -0.34
N LYS A 78 -2.65 -19.09 0.56
CA LYS A 78 -2.95 -19.04 2.00
C LYS A 78 -2.66 -17.66 2.59
N SER A 79 -1.46 -17.11 2.35
CA SER A 79 -1.11 -15.76 2.84
C SER A 79 -2.00 -14.67 2.25
N THR A 80 -2.47 -14.81 1.00
CA THR A 80 -3.38 -13.82 0.41
C THR A 80 -4.75 -13.84 1.09
N VAL A 81 -5.27 -15.02 1.45
CA VAL A 81 -6.51 -15.17 2.22
C VAL A 81 -6.35 -14.56 3.62
N GLU A 82 -5.26 -14.87 4.31
CA GLU A 82 -4.97 -14.34 5.63
C GLU A 82 -4.86 -12.81 5.63
N LEU A 83 -4.19 -12.23 4.63
CA LEU A 83 -4.14 -10.78 4.46
C LEU A 83 -5.52 -10.18 4.25
N LYS A 84 -6.39 -10.83 3.46
CA LYS A 84 -7.78 -10.37 3.27
C LYS A 84 -8.52 -10.35 4.60
N THR A 85 -8.45 -11.43 5.37
CA THR A 85 -9.11 -11.53 6.67
C THR A 85 -8.65 -10.43 7.62
N ILE A 86 -7.34 -10.16 7.70
CA ILE A 86 -6.80 -9.10 8.56
C ILE A 86 -7.26 -7.71 8.12
N VAL A 87 -7.30 -7.43 6.81
CA VAL A 87 -7.76 -6.14 6.29
C VAL A 87 -9.24 -5.90 6.62
N VAL A 88 -10.09 -6.93 6.44
CA VAL A 88 -11.52 -6.86 6.78
C VAL A 88 -11.72 -6.72 8.29
N ALA A 89 -10.98 -7.49 9.10
CA ALA A 89 -11.09 -7.42 10.56
C ALA A 89 -10.67 -6.05 11.13
N ARG A 90 -9.80 -5.32 10.42
CA ARG A 90 -9.44 -3.93 10.75
C ARG A 90 -10.53 -2.91 10.34
N GLY A 91 -11.61 -3.34 9.70
CA GLY A 91 -12.69 -2.47 9.23
C GLY A 91 -12.35 -1.64 7.98
N SER A 92 -11.22 -1.91 7.31
CA SER A 92 -10.80 -1.09 6.18
C SER A 92 -11.56 -1.42 4.90
N ARG A 93 -11.98 -0.36 4.20
CA ARG A 93 -12.67 -0.44 2.90
C ARG A 93 -11.77 -0.22 1.70
N LEU A 94 -10.45 -0.23 1.89
CA LEU A 94 -9.50 -0.07 0.79
C LEU A 94 -9.70 -1.07 -0.35
N MET A 95 -10.19 -2.28 -0.06
CA MET A 95 -10.45 -3.30 -1.09
C MET A 95 -11.68 -3.02 -1.96
N ASP A 96 -12.51 -2.02 -1.61
CA ASP A 96 -13.63 -1.57 -2.43
C ASP A 96 -13.15 -0.71 -3.61
N LEU A 97 -11.92 -0.18 -3.52
CA LEU A 97 -11.28 0.54 -4.61
C LEU A 97 -10.85 -0.44 -5.71
N HIS A 98 -11.23 -0.14 -6.95
CA HIS A 98 -10.83 -0.93 -8.11
C HIS A 98 -9.30 -1.07 -8.20
N GLY A 99 -8.83 -2.28 -8.49
CA GLY A 99 -7.40 -2.59 -8.55
C GLY A 99 -6.70 -2.72 -7.19
N VAL A 100 -7.34 -2.36 -6.07
CA VAL A 100 -6.79 -2.54 -4.73
C VAL A 100 -7.20 -3.89 -4.16
N GLY A 101 -6.33 -4.89 -4.31
CA GLY A 101 -6.53 -6.21 -3.72
C GLY A 101 -6.01 -6.32 -2.26
N PRO A 102 -6.17 -7.50 -1.62
CA PRO A 102 -5.75 -7.72 -0.23
C PRO A 102 -4.28 -7.38 0.05
N VAL A 103 -3.39 -7.66 -0.92
CA VAL A 103 -1.95 -7.38 -0.78
C VAL A 103 -1.67 -5.89 -0.80
N VAL A 104 -2.32 -5.15 -1.71
CA VAL A 104 -2.17 -3.70 -1.82
C VAL A 104 -2.74 -3.04 -0.57
N ALA A 105 -3.97 -3.39 -0.18
CA ALA A 105 -4.62 -2.86 1.00
C ALA A 105 -3.80 -3.12 2.28
N ALA A 106 -3.38 -4.37 2.52
CA ALA A 106 -2.57 -4.68 3.70
C ALA A 106 -1.23 -3.93 3.72
N ARG A 107 -0.58 -3.74 2.57
CA ARG A 107 0.67 -2.98 2.47
C ARG A 107 0.45 -1.49 2.70
N VAL A 108 -0.64 -0.92 2.18
CA VAL A 108 -1.06 0.46 2.45
C VAL A 108 -1.25 0.65 3.95
N LEU A 109 -2.04 -0.19 4.60
CA LEU A 109 -2.31 -0.10 6.04
C LEU A 109 -1.08 -0.29 6.92
N ALA A 110 -0.12 -1.11 6.47
CA ALA A 110 1.14 -1.34 7.19
C ALA A 110 2.12 -0.16 7.06
N ASP A 111 2.28 0.42 5.86
CA ASP A 111 3.27 1.48 5.61
C ASP A 111 2.73 2.88 5.91
N ALA A 112 1.42 3.12 5.71
CA ALA A 112 0.79 4.41 5.97
C ALA A 112 0.58 4.66 7.47
N GLY A 113 0.35 3.61 8.27
CA GLY A 113 0.09 3.77 9.70
C GLY A 113 -1.09 4.69 9.96
N ASP A 114 -0.90 5.69 10.82
CA ASP A 114 -1.86 6.79 10.98
C ASP A 114 -1.85 7.72 9.75
N VAL A 115 -3.03 7.89 9.13
CA VAL A 115 -3.21 8.76 7.97
C VAL A 115 -3.08 10.24 8.32
N THR A 116 -3.36 10.64 9.57
CA THR A 116 -3.32 12.05 10.00
C THR A 116 -1.92 12.66 9.94
N ARG A 117 -0.88 11.81 9.90
CA ARG A 117 0.52 12.23 9.70
C ARG A 117 0.74 12.97 8.37
N PHE A 118 -0.16 12.79 7.40
CA PHE A 118 -0.12 13.48 6.12
C PHE A 118 -1.08 14.67 6.15
N ALA A 119 -0.53 15.88 6.03
CA ALA A 119 -1.33 17.10 6.07
C ALA A 119 -2.36 17.19 4.93
N ASP A 120 -2.04 16.67 3.74
CA ASP A 120 -2.93 16.67 2.59
C ASP A 120 -2.64 15.53 1.60
N ARG A 121 -3.51 15.42 0.58
CA ARG A 121 -3.38 14.45 -0.52
C ARG A 121 -2.08 14.62 -1.34
N ASN A 122 -1.50 15.81 -1.37
CA ASN A 122 -0.27 16.09 -2.12
C ASN A 122 0.94 15.54 -1.36
N ARG A 123 0.99 15.71 -0.02
CA ARG A 123 1.98 15.11 0.87
C ARG A 123 1.92 13.58 0.80
N PHE A 124 0.71 13.01 0.80
CA PHE A 124 0.54 11.58 0.58
C PHE A 124 1.13 11.15 -0.78
N ALA A 125 0.79 11.83 -1.88
CA ALA A 125 1.35 11.49 -3.19
C ALA A 125 2.85 11.69 -3.33
N SER A 126 3.42 12.70 -2.67
CA SER A 126 4.88 12.87 -2.61
C SER A 126 5.53 11.70 -1.87
N TRP A 127 4.91 11.25 -0.76
CA TRP A 127 5.36 10.07 -0.03
C TRP A 127 5.20 8.77 -0.83
N THR A 128 4.11 8.58 -1.57
CA THR A 128 3.93 7.40 -2.44
C THR A 128 4.69 7.48 -3.76
N GLY A 129 5.35 8.61 -4.04
CA GLY A 129 6.06 8.87 -5.30
C GLY A 129 5.14 8.97 -6.52
N THR A 130 3.87 9.35 -6.32
CA THR A 130 2.88 9.58 -7.40
C THR A 130 2.58 11.06 -7.63
N ALA A 131 3.24 11.97 -6.92
CA ALA A 131 3.14 13.39 -7.19
C ALA A 131 3.50 13.68 -8.66
N PRO A 132 2.79 14.60 -9.33
CA PRO A 132 3.18 15.07 -10.65
C PRO A 132 4.64 15.53 -10.61
N LEU A 133 5.44 15.05 -11.55
CA LEU A 133 6.75 15.64 -11.81
C LEU A 133 6.50 16.72 -12.84
N ASP A 134 6.53 17.99 -12.43
CA ASP A 134 6.62 19.08 -13.38
C ASP A 134 7.93 18.93 -14.14
N ALA A 135 7.82 18.82 -15.46
CA ALA A 135 8.94 18.64 -16.36
C ALA A 135 8.92 19.77 -17.39
N SER A 136 9.18 20.98 -16.92
CA SER A 136 9.52 22.13 -17.75
C SER A 136 10.93 22.60 -17.40
N SER A 137 11.91 22.18 -18.21
CA SER A 137 13.03 23.05 -18.55
C SER A 137 13.08 23.10 -20.06
N GLY A 138 13.26 24.30 -20.61
CA GLY A 138 13.21 24.59 -22.05
C GLY A 138 13.83 23.50 -22.93
N GLU A 139 13.10 23.18 -23.98
CA GLU A 139 13.64 22.67 -25.24
C GLU A 139 14.07 21.19 -25.34
N GLN A 140 14.41 20.44 -24.29
CA GLN A 140 14.51 18.97 -24.37
C GLN A 140 14.21 18.23 -23.07
N ASN A 141 13.12 17.46 -23.04
CA ASN A 141 12.67 16.72 -21.86
C ASN A 141 13.26 15.30 -21.78
N ARG A 142 14.53 15.18 -21.40
CA ARG A 142 15.13 13.89 -21.02
C ARG A 142 14.70 13.52 -19.60
N HIS A 143 14.11 12.33 -19.48
CA HIS A 143 13.39 11.90 -18.29
C HIS A 143 14.36 11.29 -17.25
N ARG A 144 14.61 11.97 -16.12
CA ARG A 144 15.16 11.29 -14.93
C ARG A 144 14.02 10.72 -14.07
N LEU A 145 14.18 9.45 -13.69
CA LEU A 145 13.34 8.78 -12.72
C LEU A 145 13.52 9.47 -11.36
N SER A 146 12.53 10.22 -10.88
CA SER A 146 12.55 10.70 -9.50
C SER A 146 12.74 9.52 -8.55
N ARG A 147 13.75 9.62 -7.66
CA ARG A 147 14.04 8.64 -6.60
C ARG A 147 13.34 8.94 -5.29
N ALA A 148 12.62 10.06 -5.22
CA ALA A 148 11.88 10.47 -4.04
C ALA A 148 10.65 9.57 -3.83
N GLY A 149 10.29 9.35 -2.56
CA GLY A 149 9.11 8.60 -2.13
C GLY A 149 9.34 7.10 -1.86
N ASN A 150 8.38 6.49 -1.18
CA ASN A 150 8.34 5.07 -0.84
C ASN A 150 8.15 4.22 -2.11
N ARG A 151 9.25 3.59 -2.56
CA ARG A 151 9.27 2.72 -3.75
C ARG A 151 8.32 1.53 -3.65
N ARG A 152 8.14 0.96 -2.46
CA ARG A 152 7.22 -0.16 -2.24
C ARG A 152 5.79 0.30 -2.45
N MET A 153 5.43 1.46 -1.91
CA MET A 153 4.10 2.03 -2.11
C MET A 153 3.84 2.39 -3.57
N ASN A 154 4.84 2.98 -4.23
CA ASN A 154 4.76 3.30 -5.65
C ASN A 154 4.52 2.06 -6.53
N HIS A 155 5.18 0.95 -6.19
CA HIS A 155 4.99 -0.34 -6.84
C HIS A 155 3.58 -0.89 -6.57
N MET A 156 3.07 -0.83 -5.34
CA MET A 156 1.71 -1.26 -5.02
C MET A 156 0.64 -0.48 -5.80
N ILE A 157 0.78 0.84 -5.89
CA ILE A 157 -0.11 1.68 -6.70
C ILE A 157 0.02 1.37 -8.19
N HIS A 158 1.24 1.04 -8.65
CA HIS A 158 1.43 0.58 -10.03
C HIS A 158 0.70 -0.75 -10.30
N ILE A 159 0.77 -1.73 -9.40
CA ILE A 159 0.02 -2.99 -9.51
C ILE A 159 -1.49 -2.73 -9.56
N ALA A 160 -2.01 -1.81 -8.75
CA ALA A 160 -3.41 -1.41 -8.78
C ALA A 160 -3.79 -0.79 -10.13
N ALA A 161 -2.96 0.14 -10.65
CA ALA A 161 -3.17 0.79 -11.94
C ALA A 161 -3.20 -0.23 -13.10
N ILE A 162 -2.27 -1.19 -13.12
CA ILE A 162 -2.25 -2.23 -14.16
C ILE A 162 -3.48 -3.14 -14.04
N SER A 163 -3.92 -3.46 -12.81
CA SER A 163 -5.15 -4.22 -12.59
C SER A 163 -6.38 -3.48 -13.12
N GLU A 164 -6.53 -2.19 -12.83
CA GLU A 164 -7.61 -1.36 -13.39
C GLU A 164 -7.58 -1.30 -14.92
N ILE A 165 -6.40 -1.14 -15.53
CA ILE A 165 -6.24 -1.10 -17.00
C ILE A 165 -6.60 -2.46 -17.63
N ARG A 166 -6.32 -3.58 -16.97
CA ARG A 166 -6.60 -4.93 -17.47
C ARG A 166 -8.08 -5.31 -17.39
N LEU A 167 -8.83 -4.71 -16.48
CA LEU A 167 -10.26 -4.96 -16.26
C LEU A 167 -11.12 -3.84 -16.88
N ASN A 168 -12.43 -4.07 -17.01
CA ASN A 168 -13.37 -3.04 -17.47
C ASN A 168 -13.74 -2.11 -16.30
N THR A 169 -12.84 -1.17 -15.98
CA THR A 169 -12.99 -0.23 -14.86
C THR A 169 -12.93 1.23 -15.33
N ASP A 170 -13.36 2.15 -14.48
CA ASP A 170 -13.20 3.60 -14.69
C ASP A 170 -11.73 4.02 -14.85
N GLY A 171 -10.80 3.26 -14.27
CA GLY A 171 -9.37 3.46 -14.44
C GLY A 171 -8.91 3.20 -15.88
N ARG A 172 -9.43 2.15 -16.53
CA ARG A 172 -9.22 1.87 -17.96
C ARG A 172 -9.78 2.99 -18.83
N VAL A 173 -11.00 3.47 -18.55
CA VAL A 173 -11.62 4.58 -19.29
C VAL A 173 -10.76 5.84 -19.17
N TYR A 174 -10.33 6.17 -17.96
CA TYR A 174 -9.45 7.31 -17.70
C TYR A 174 -8.11 7.19 -18.42
N TYR A 175 -7.47 6.00 -18.37
CA TYR A 175 -6.22 5.74 -19.08
C TYR A 175 -6.39 5.94 -20.59
N ARG A 176 -7.46 5.40 -21.19
CA ARG A 176 -7.76 5.56 -22.63
C ARG A 176 -8.02 7.01 -22.99
N ARG A 177 -8.76 7.76 -22.16
CA ARG A 177 -8.96 9.20 -22.34
C ARG A 177 -7.63 9.95 -22.33
N LYS A 178 -6.74 9.68 -21.38
CA LYS A 178 -5.39 10.29 -21.35
C LYS A 178 -4.54 9.92 -22.56
N ARG A 179 -4.71 8.72 -23.12
CA ARG A 179 -4.06 8.34 -24.39
C ARG A 179 -4.62 9.12 -25.58
N ALA A 180 -5.93 9.34 -25.62
CA ALA A 180 -6.59 10.14 -26.66
C ALA A 180 -6.22 11.63 -26.59
N GLU A 181 -5.95 12.15 -25.39
CA GLU A 181 -5.38 13.50 -25.16
C GLU A 181 -3.90 13.64 -25.61
N GLY A 182 -3.30 12.62 -26.25
CA GLY A 182 -1.93 12.67 -26.76
C GLY A 182 -0.85 12.23 -25.78
N LYS A 183 -1.18 11.84 -24.54
CA LYS A 183 -0.16 11.40 -23.57
C LYS A 183 0.45 10.06 -23.95
N LYS A 184 1.77 9.93 -23.74
CA LYS A 184 2.48 8.64 -23.89
C LYS A 184 1.96 7.60 -22.89
N PRO A 185 2.12 6.29 -23.16
CA PRO A 185 1.60 5.25 -22.28
C PRO A 185 2.05 5.40 -20.81
N LEU A 186 3.32 5.73 -20.59
CA LEU A 186 3.87 5.92 -19.25
C LEU A 186 3.34 7.17 -18.56
N GLU A 187 3.10 8.26 -19.30
CA GLU A 187 2.51 9.49 -18.77
C GLU A 187 1.05 9.28 -18.37
N ALA A 188 0.28 8.55 -19.20
CA ALA A 188 -1.09 8.16 -18.88
C ALA A 188 -1.14 7.27 -17.63
N ILE A 189 -0.21 6.30 -17.48
CA ILE A 189 -0.09 5.49 -16.25
C ILE A 189 0.25 6.36 -15.04
N ARG A 190 1.17 7.34 -15.16
CA ARG A 190 1.48 8.26 -14.05
C ARG A 190 0.24 9.03 -13.59
N CYS A 191 -0.56 9.53 -14.54
CA CYS A 191 -1.82 10.19 -14.24
C CYS A 191 -2.79 9.26 -13.51
N LEU A 192 -2.88 8.00 -13.92
CA LEU A 192 -3.75 7.01 -13.26
C LEU A 192 -3.26 6.68 -11.85
N LYS A 193 -1.96 6.48 -11.67
CA LYS A 193 -1.35 6.23 -10.35
C LYS A 193 -1.64 7.37 -9.37
N ARG A 194 -1.57 8.63 -9.83
CA ARG A 194 -1.95 9.79 -9.01
C ARG A 194 -3.41 9.72 -8.57
N ARG A 195 -4.33 9.43 -9.50
CA ARG A 195 -5.76 9.26 -9.19
C ARG A 195 -6.00 8.15 -8.15
N ILE A 196 -5.34 6.99 -8.30
CA ILE A 196 -5.43 5.88 -7.35
C ILE A 196 -4.86 6.30 -5.98
N SER A 197 -3.73 7.02 -5.95
CA SER A 197 -3.17 7.52 -4.69
C SER A 197 -4.13 8.45 -3.96
N ASP A 198 -4.86 9.31 -4.69
CA ASP A 198 -5.86 10.21 -4.10
C ASP A 198 -7.07 9.45 -3.56
N ALA A 199 -7.51 8.41 -4.28
CA ALA A 199 -8.59 7.52 -3.83
C ALA A 199 -8.21 6.75 -2.56
N ILE A 200 -6.99 6.21 -2.51
CA ILE A 200 -6.46 5.53 -1.32
C ILE A 200 -6.40 6.49 -0.13
N TYR A 201 -5.87 7.70 -0.31
CA TYR A 201 -5.80 8.69 0.76
C TYR A 201 -7.17 9.05 1.31
N ARG A 202 -8.14 9.30 0.42
CA ARG A 202 -9.53 9.57 0.82
C ARG A 202 -10.12 8.41 1.61
N GLN A 203 -9.94 7.18 1.13
CA GLN A 203 -10.47 5.99 1.80
C GLN A 203 -9.84 5.79 3.19
N LEU A 204 -8.55 6.06 3.34
CA LEU A 204 -7.88 6.00 4.64
C LEU A 204 -8.44 7.02 5.64
N LEU A 205 -8.76 8.24 5.19
CA LEU A 205 -9.41 9.24 6.03
C LEU A 205 -10.82 8.82 6.45
N GLU A 206 -11.62 8.31 5.50
CA GLU A 206 -12.96 7.79 5.79
C GLU A 206 -12.92 6.60 6.76
N ASP A 207 -11.95 5.69 6.61
CA ASP A 207 -11.75 4.57 7.52
C ASP A 207 -11.37 5.07 8.93
N ALA A 208 -10.50 6.08 9.04
CA ALA A 208 -10.11 6.68 10.32
C ALA A 208 -11.27 7.42 11.01
N GLN A 209 -12.07 8.16 10.24
CA GLN A 209 -13.26 8.85 10.76
C GLN A 209 -14.31 7.86 11.28
N ARG A 210 -14.52 6.75 10.56
CA ARG A 210 -15.46 5.70 11.00
C ARG A 210 -15.00 5.04 12.29
N ALA A 211 -13.72 4.70 12.40
CA ALA A 211 -13.17 4.14 13.63
C ALA A 211 -13.35 5.10 14.83
N ALA A 212 -13.14 6.40 14.64
CA ALA A 212 -13.35 7.40 15.70
C ALA A 212 -14.82 7.50 16.15
N VAL A 213 -15.79 7.37 15.22
CA VAL A 213 -17.22 7.41 15.57
C VAL A 213 -17.65 6.14 16.33
N GLU A 214 -17.12 4.98 15.95
CA GLU A 214 -17.39 3.71 16.65
C GLU A 214 -16.82 3.71 18.08
N ASP A 215 -15.64 4.29 18.29
CA ASP A 215 -15.05 4.44 19.63
C ASP A 215 -15.86 5.39 20.53
N VAL A 216 -16.40 6.48 19.98
CA VAL A 216 -17.26 7.43 20.73
C VAL A 216 -18.63 6.80 21.05
N GLY A 217 -19.16 5.95 20.18
CA GLY A 217 -20.42 5.21 20.40
C GLY A 217 -20.31 4.05 21.40
N THR A 218 -19.09 3.60 21.71
CA THR A 218 -18.81 2.48 22.63
C THR A 218 -18.27 2.96 23.99
N GLY A 219 -18.63 4.17 24.42
CA GLY A 219 -18.30 4.67 25.75
C GLY A 219 -18.84 3.73 26.86
N PRO A 220 -18.12 3.56 27.98
CA PRO A 220 -18.52 2.65 29.05
C PRO A 220 -19.79 3.17 29.75
N GLY A 221 -20.94 2.74 29.26
CA GLY A 221 -22.24 2.97 29.88
C GLY A 221 -22.46 2.03 31.07
N GLY A 222 -22.18 2.53 32.26
CA GLY A 222 -22.51 1.94 33.56
C GLY A 222 -21.63 2.59 34.61
N HIS A 223 -22.13 3.33 35.61
CA HIS A 223 -23.08 2.86 36.61
C HIS A 223 -24.11 3.91 37.03
N CYS A 224 -25.27 3.39 37.46
CA CYS A 224 -26.41 4.12 38.01
C CYS A 224 -26.16 4.63 39.44
N ARG A 225 -26.73 5.80 39.72
CA ARG A 225 -27.47 6.18 40.95
C ARG A 225 -26.88 5.74 42.30
N ALA A 226 -26.30 6.71 43.02
CA ALA A 226 -26.39 6.77 44.47
C ALA A 226 -26.86 8.18 44.86
N SER A 227 -28.12 8.26 45.29
CA SER A 227 -28.65 9.35 46.07
C SER A 227 -28.05 9.26 47.47
N GLN A 228 -27.39 10.30 47.95
CA GLN A 228 -27.37 10.62 49.37
C GLN A 228 -27.69 12.10 49.54
N GLU A 229 -28.75 12.32 50.30
CA GLU A 229 -29.17 13.61 50.85
C GLU A 229 -28.18 14.11 51.91
N SER A 230 -28.44 15.36 52.33
CA SER A 230 -27.90 16.10 53.50
C SER A 230 -26.62 16.93 53.24
N SER A 231 -26.49 18.18 53.67
CA SER A 231 -27.40 19.17 54.29
C SER A 231 -26.70 20.54 54.25
N ALA A 232 -27.46 21.64 54.22
CA ALA A 232 -26.96 23.00 54.35
C ALA A 232 -26.58 23.36 55.80
N VAL A 233 -25.54 24.17 56.00
CA VAL A 233 -25.38 25.11 57.14
C VAL A 233 -24.64 26.37 56.64
N ASP A 234 -25.09 27.51 57.17
CA ASP A 234 -24.94 28.89 56.72
C ASP A 234 -23.55 29.57 56.82
N LEU A 235 -23.44 30.63 56.01
CA LEU A 235 -22.52 31.79 55.91
C LEU A 235 -22.41 32.66 57.22
N PRO A 236 -21.67 33.81 57.35
CA PRO A 236 -20.87 34.64 56.38
C PRO A 236 -19.57 35.37 56.93
N LEU A 237 -19.01 36.26 56.07
CA LEU A 237 -18.28 37.56 56.30
C LEU A 237 -16.76 37.57 56.63
N HIS A 238 -15.93 38.20 55.78
CA HIS A 238 -15.49 39.60 55.95
C HIS A 238 -14.72 40.15 54.73
N ILE A 239 -14.92 41.46 54.49
CA ILE A 239 -14.43 42.39 53.46
C ILE A 239 -13.00 42.90 53.83
N ASP A 240 -12.05 43.20 52.93
CA ASP A 240 -11.72 44.54 52.35
C ASP A 240 -10.45 44.35 51.45
N THR A 241 -10.35 44.86 50.21
CA THR A 241 -10.11 46.25 49.71
C THR A 241 -8.63 46.65 49.66
N SER A 242 -8.30 47.44 48.62
CA SER A 242 -7.03 48.16 48.31
C SER A 242 -5.93 47.34 47.64
N ASP A 243 -5.17 47.82 46.65
CA ASP A 243 -5.16 49.04 45.85
C ASP A 243 -4.21 48.78 44.67
N GLN A 244 -4.52 49.31 43.50
CA GLN A 244 -3.54 49.58 42.42
C GLN A 244 -2.73 50.85 42.81
N PRO A 245 -1.46 51.05 42.37
CA PRO A 245 -1.20 51.37 40.95
C PRO A 245 0.20 51.00 40.37
N LEU A 246 0.25 50.94 39.04
CA LEU A 246 1.45 51.11 38.21
C LEU A 246 1.97 52.56 38.30
N PRO A 247 3.29 52.77 38.08
CA PRO A 247 3.67 53.60 36.93
C PRO A 247 4.97 53.18 36.22
N GLY A 248 4.90 53.14 34.89
CA GLY A 248 5.70 53.95 33.94
C GLY A 248 7.22 53.74 33.74
N PRO A 249 7.76 54.09 32.55
CA PRO A 249 9.02 53.55 31.99
C PRO A 249 10.17 54.57 31.87
N ALA A 250 11.41 54.10 31.65
CA ALA A 250 12.57 54.84 31.07
C ALA A 250 13.79 53.88 30.93
N ASP A 251 14.79 54.03 30.06
CA ASP A 251 14.91 54.55 28.69
C ASP A 251 16.26 54.03 28.10
N LYS A 252 16.48 54.17 26.79
CA LYS A 252 17.63 53.66 26.00
C LYS A 252 18.98 54.32 26.28
N THR A 253 20.09 53.60 26.06
CA THR A 253 21.38 54.23 25.66
C THR A 253 22.19 53.32 24.72
N LEU A 254 22.51 53.84 23.53
CA LEU A 254 23.46 53.29 22.54
C LEU A 254 24.91 53.58 22.95
N ARG A 255 25.87 52.73 22.55
CA ARG A 255 27.18 53.18 22.00
C ARG A 255 27.74 52.16 21.01
N GLN A 256 27.98 52.64 19.78
CA GLN A 256 29.05 52.18 18.89
C GLN A 256 30.38 52.78 19.38
N THR A 257 31.48 52.01 19.33
CA THR A 257 32.75 52.29 18.62
C THR A 257 33.82 51.30 19.05
N GLY A 258 34.60 50.83 18.08
CA GLY A 258 35.72 49.89 18.21
C GLY A 258 35.93 49.16 16.90
#